data_AF-A0A7K2N3V3-F1
#
_entry.id   AF-A0A7K2N3V3-F1
#
_cell.length_a   1.000
_cell.length_b   1.000
_cell.length_c   1.000
_cell.angle_alpha   90.00
_cell.angle_beta   90.00
_cell.angle_gamma   90.00
#
_symmetry.space_group_name_H-M   'P 1'
#
loop_
_entity.id
_entity.type
_entity.pdbx_description
1 polymer ?
#
loop_
_entity_poly.entity_id
_entity_poly.type
_entity_poly.pdbx_seq_one_letter_code
_entity_poly.pdbx_strand_id
1 'polypeptide(L)'
;EWCTTDENKDGRKESTALATAGTRGESGAKDTDQAAETRVPWWIYGGYTQPDKKSVKYGKPKAYTTASGIKGSVITAHSEGTPQKGKCDSEGKAITFAFKNGAGDFVTWNLYGAKGVKDEVPEATVQKILSTVRLTEEPPTES
;
A
#
# COMPACT_ATOMS: atom_id res chain seq x y z
N GLU A 1 13.17 3.81 -15.52
CA GLU A 1 13.05 2.48 -14.89
C GLU A 1 14.02 2.44 -13.72
N TRP A 2 13.59 1.99 -12.54
CA TRP A 2 14.45 1.97 -11.34
C TRP A 2 15.18 0.62 -11.20
N CYS A 3 14.53 -0.47 -11.63
CA CYS A 3 15.16 -1.78 -11.72
C CYS A 3 14.64 -2.58 -12.92
N THR A 4 15.59 -3.13 -13.66
CA THR A 4 15.35 -3.97 -14.84
C THR A 4 16.33 -5.14 -14.83
N THR A 5 15.83 -6.34 -15.09
CA THR A 5 16.59 -7.60 -15.08
C THR A 5 16.20 -8.48 -16.28
N ASP A 6 17.10 -9.39 -16.65
CA ASP A 6 16.85 -10.52 -17.56
C ASP A 6 17.31 -11.77 -16.79
N GLU A 7 16.54 -12.15 -15.76
CA GLU A 7 16.96 -13.18 -14.79
C GLU A 7 17.02 -14.57 -15.41
N ASN A 8 16.16 -14.85 -16.39
CA ASN A 8 16.12 -16.13 -17.11
C ASN A 8 17.08 -16.18 -18.31
N LYS A 9 17.75 -15.07 -18.64
CA LYS A 9 18.71 -14.93 -19.75
C LYS A 9 18.10 -15.28 -21.11
N ASP A 10 16.82 -14.99 -21.30
CA ASP A 10 16.12 -15.22 -22.57
C ASP A 10 16.21 -14.03 -23.53
N GLY A 11 16.84 -12.93 -23.08
CA GLY A 11 17.01 -11.69 -23.84
C GLY A 11 15.87 -10.68 -23.63
N ARG A 12 14.83 -11.00 -22.84
CA ARG A 12 13.75 -10.08 -22.48
C ARG A 12 14.03 -9.44 -21.13
N LYS A 13 13.82 -8.13 -21.08
CA LYS A 13 13.99 -7.33 -19.88
C LYS A 13 12.67 -7.19 -19.15
N GLU A 14 12.66 -7.55 -17.89
CA GLU A 14 11.56 -7.36 -16.95
C GLU A 14 11.85 -6.16 -16.06
N SER A 15 10.89 -5.24 -15.94
CA SER A 15 11.02 -4.04 -15.11
C SER A 15 10.11 -4.13 -13.91
N THR A 16 10.66 -3.93 -12.72
CA THR A 16 9.88 -3.92 -11.47
C THR A 16 9.21 -2.56 -11.29
N ALA A 17 7.99 -2.51 -10.78
CA ALA A 17 7.33 -1.25 -10.42
C ALA A 17 7.91 -0.71 -9.09
N LEU A 18 8.15 0.61 -9.02
CA LEU A 18 8.70 1.23 -7.80
C LEU A 18 7.66 1.29 -6.67
N ALA A 19 6.42 1.59 -7.05
CA ALA A 19 5.29 1.70 -6.15
C ALA A 19 3.99 1.43 -6.92
N THR A 20 2.99 0.97 -6.16
CA THR A 20 1.62 0.73 -6.63
C THR A 20 0.66 1.45 -5.69
N ALA A 21 -0.39 2.04 -6.26
CA ALA A 21 -1.48 2.62 -5.48
C ALA A 21 -2.83 2.11 -6.00
N GLY A 22 -3.80 1.94 -5.10
CA GLY A 22 -5.13 1.47 -5.49
C GLY A 22 -6.12 1.40 -4.32
N THR A 23 -7.39 1.26 -4.68
CA THR A 23 -8.50 1.15 -3.72
C THR A 23 -9.08 -0.26 -3.71
N ARG A 24 -9.54 -0.72 -2.54
CA ARG A 24 -10.17 -2.03 -2.37
C ARG A 24 -11.33 -1.94 -1.37
N GLY A 25 -12.40 -2.72 -1.59
CA GLY A 25 -13.43 -2.97 -0.57
C GLY A 25 -12.95 -3.85 0.59
N GLU A 26 -13.39 -3.51 1.80
CA GLU A 26 -13.09 -4.21 3.06
C GLU A 26 -14.34 -4.82 3.68
N SER A 27 -14.96 -5.74 2.95
CA SER A 27 -16.14 -6.49 3.41
C SER A 27 -15.84 -7.20 4.74
N GLY A 28 -16.72 -6.99 5.72
CA GLY A 28 -16.60 -7.58 7.06
C GLY A 28 -15.79 -6.76 8.07
N ALA A 29 -15.22 -5.61 7.68
CA ALA A 29 -14.68 -4.66 8.64
C ALA A 29 -15.81 -4.01 9.46
N LYS A 30 -15.58 -3.83 10.77
CA LYS A 30 -16.53 -3.17 11.68
C LYS A 30 -16.35 -1.66 11.75
N ASP A 31 -15.12 -1.21 11.55
CA ASP A 31 -14.70 0.18 11.58
C ASP A 31 -13.47 0.40 10.69
N THR A 32 -13.05 1.66 10.56
CA THR A 32 -11.89 2.03 9.73
C THR A 32 -10.57 1.58 10.34
N ASP A 33 -10.46 1.44 11.66
CA ASP A 33 -9.24 0.96 12.32
C ASP A 33 -8.98 -0.50 11.94
N GLN A 34 -10.00 -1.35 12.10
CA GLN A 34 -9.94 -2.76 11.75
C GLN A 34 -9.69 -2.96 10.25
N ALA A 35 -10.36 -2.19 9.39
CA ALA A 35 -10.16 -2.24 7.94
C ALA A 35 -8.70 -1.94 7.56
N ALA A 36 -8.12 -0.87 8.13
CA ALA A 36 -6.75 -0.46 7.84
C ALA A 36 -5.73 -1.48 8.40
N GLU A 37 -5.88 -1.88 9.65
CA GLU A 37 -4.98 -2.80 10.35
C GLU A 37 -4.97 -4.19 9.74
N THR A 38 -6.13 -4.70 9.32
CA THR A 38 -6.22 -6.00 8.65
C THR A 38 -5.55 -5.97 7.27
N ARG A 39 -5.59 -4.82 6.58
CA ARG A 39 -5.14 -4.70 5.18
C ARG A 39 -3.65 -4.44 5.05
N VAL A 40 -3.09 -3.48 5.79
CA VAL A 40 -1.73 -2.96 5.54
C VAL A 40 -0.62 -4.03 5.57
N PRO A 41 -0.63 -5.05 6.44
CA PRO A 41 0.46 -6.03 6.50
C PRO A 41 0.51 -6.92 5.25
N TRP A 42 -0.62 -7.12 4.57
CA TRP A 42 -0.69 -7.95 3.37
C TRP A 42 0.03 -7.35 2.17
N TRP A 43 0.10 -6.01 2.07
CA TRP A 43 0.84 -5.36 0.99
C TRP A 43 2.36 -5.51 1.16
N ILE A 44 2.83 -5.53 2.41
CA ILE A 44 4.24 -5.85 2.71
C ILE A 44 4.52 -7.33 2.44
N TYR A 45 3.65 -8.20 2.95
CA TYR A 45 3.85 -9.64 2.78
C TYR A 45 3.85 -10.05 1.31
N GLY A 46 2.80 -9.69 0.56
CA GLY A 46 2.64 -10.07 -0.84
C GLY A 46 3.64 -9.38 -1.78
N GLY A 47 4.02 -8.14 -1.47
CA GLY A 47 4.91 -7.35 -2.34
C GLY A 47 6.40 -7.58 -2.11
N TYR A 48 6.81 -7.95 -0.90
CA TYR A 48 8.23 -7.89 -0.51
C TYR A 48 8.70 -9.12 0.24
N THR A 49 7.93 -9.63 1.20
CA THR A 49 8.50 -10.56 2.18
C THR A 49 8.20 -12.02 1.93
N GLN A 50 7.45 -12.41 0.89
CA GLN A 50 7.12 -13.83 0.69
C GLN A 50 8.36 -14.74 0.61
N PRO A 51 8.36 -15.90 1.30
CA PRO A 51 7.29 -16.46 2.14
C PRO A 51 7.36 -16.06 3.63
N ASP A 52 8.26 -15.16 4.02
CA ASP A 52 8.49 -14.76 5.41
C ASP A 52 7.48 -13.73 5.93
N LYS A 53 6.68 -14.12 6.93
CA LYS A 53 5.76 -13.20 7.62
C LYS A 53 6.44 -12.42 8.77
N LYS A 54 7.59 -12.87 9.26
CA LYS A 54 8.25 -12.29 10.46
C LYS A 54 8.88 -10.93 10.17
N SER A 55 9.30 -10.71 8.92
CA SER A 55 9.82 -9.43 8.44
C SER A 55 8.78 -8.31 8.44
N VAL A 56 7.48 -8.63 8.49
CA VAL A 56 6.41 -7.62 8.41
C VAL A 56 6.25 -6.88 9.75
N LYS A 57 6.41 -5.56 9.73
CA LYS A 57 6.16 -4.65 10.86
C LYS A 57 5.05 -3.66 10.50
N TYR A 58 4.19 -3.32 11.44
CA TYR A 58 3.13 -2.34 11.24
C TYR A 58 2.80 -1.61 12.54
N GLY A 59 2.28 -0.39 12.39
CA GLY A 59 1.90 0.47 13.51
C GLY A 59 0.51 0.17 14.06
N LYS A 60 -0.07 1.17 14.73
CA LYS A 60 -1.50 1.19 15.07
C LYS A 60 -2.23 2.19 14.18
N PRO A 61 -3.52 1.96 13.87
CA PRO A 61 -4.35 2.93 13.17
C PRO A 61 -4.38 4.28 13.89
N LYS A 62 -4.43 5.36 13.11
CA LYS A 62 -4.59 6.74 13.61
C LYS A 62 -5.68 7.44 12.82
N ALA A 63 -6.48 8.26 13.51
CA ALA A 63 -7.47 9.11 12.84
C ALA A 63 -6.79 10.04 11.82
N TYR A 64 -7.37 10.14 10.63
CA TYR A 64 -6.89 11.01 9.56
C TYR A 64 -8.08 11.65 8.83
N THR A 65 -7.85 12.85 8.29
CA THR A 65 -8.81 13.54 7.44
C THR A 65 -8.11 14.06 6.20
N THR A 66 -8.62 13.71 5.02
CA THR A 66 -8.08 14.16 3.73
C THR A 66 -8.37 15.64 3.49
N ALA A 67 -7.72 16.26 2.51
CA ALA A 67 -8.01 17.65 2.12
C ALA A 67 -9.45 17.82 1.58
N SER A 68 -10.06 16.74 1.08
CA SER A 68 -11.46 16.69 0.66
C SER A 68 -12.46 16.46 1.82
N GLY A 69 -11.97 16.30 3.06
CA GLY A 69 -12.81 16.14 4.25
C GLY A 69 -13.23 14.71 4.59
N ILE A 70 -12.69 13.70 3.89
CA ILE A 70 -12.97 12.29 4.21
C ILE A 70 -12.27 11.92 5.51
N LYS A 71 -13.07 11.48 6.49
CA LYS A 71 -12.58 10.97 7.77
C LYS A 71 -12.39 9.46 7.73
N GLY A 72 -11.34 8.99 8.37
CA GLY A 72 -11.05 7.57 8.47
C GLY A 72 -9.80 7.30 9.30
N SER A 73 -9.18 6.15 9.04
CA SER A 73 -8.02 5.68 9.79
C SER A 73 -6.86 5.37 8.87
N VAL A 74 -5.68 5.89 9.18
CA VAL A 74 -4.44 5.64 8.46
C VAL A 74 -3.50 4.78 9.30
N ILE A 75 -2.81 3.86 8.64
CA ILE A 75 -1.79 3.00 9.24
C ILE A 75 -0.66 2.79 8.24
N THR A 76 0.55 2.57 8.75
CA THR A 76 1.72 2.23 7.94
C THR A 76 2.27 0.87 8.32
N ALA A 77 2.90 0.23 7.35
CA ALA A 77 3.67 -0.99 7.53
C ALA A 77 4.97 -0.91 6.74
N HIS A 78 5.96 -1.70 7.15
CA HIS A 78 7.22 -1.86 6.44
C HIS A 78 7.80 -3.25 6.71
N SER A 79 8.73 -3.66 5.88
CA SER A 79 9.52 -4.85 6.14
C SER A 79 10.89 -4.52 6.74
N GLU A 80 11.42 -5.50 7.47
CA GLU A 80 12.78 -5.53 8.01
C GLU A 80 13.37 -6.94 7.83
N GLY A 81 14.54 -7.03 7.20
CA GLY A 81 15.23 -8.30 7.00
C GLY A 81 14.55 -9.17 5.95
N THR A 82 14.08 -8.57 4.86
CA THR A 82 13.41 -9.27 3.77
C THR A 82 14.38 -10.20 3.04
N PRO A 83 14.00 -11.46 2.74
CA PRO A 83 14.81 -12.35 1.91
C PRO A 83 15.13 -11.71 0.55
N GLN A 84 16.41 -11.54 0.25
CA GLN A 84 16.89 -10.99 -1.02
C GLN A 84 17.30 -12.15 -1.95
N LYS A 85 16.56 -12.36 -3.03
CA LYS A 85 16.79 -13.45 -4.01
C LYS A 85 17.27 -12.93 -5.37
N GLY A 86 16.97 -11.66 -5.69
CA GLY A 86 17.33 -11.02 -6.95
C GLY A 86 17.82 -9.59 -6.78
N LYS A 87 18.29 -9.00 -7.89
CA LYS A 87 18.82 -7.63 -7.92
C LYS A 87 17.78 -6.56 -7.58
N CYS A 88 16.51 -6.81 -7.91
CA CYS A 88 15.41 -5.87 -7.71
C CYS A 88 14.68 -6.07 -6.38
N ASP A 89 15.07 -7.08 -5.60
CA ASP A 89 14.50 -7.26 -4.27
C ASP A 89 14.94 -6.11 -3.36
N SER A 90 14.05 -5.74 -2.45
CA SER A 90 14.26 -4.66 -1.50
C SER A 90 13.35 -4.85 -0.30
N GLU A 91 13.55 -4.03 0.74
CA GLU A 91 12.50 -3.87 1.74
C GLU A 91 11.29 -3.16 1.11
N GLY A 92 10.13 -3.32 1.71
CA GLY A 92 8.90 -2.63 1.35
C GLY A 92 8.43 -1.66 2.41
N LYS A 93 7.64 -0.68 1.98
CA LYS A 93 6.79 0.15 2.83
C LYS A 93 5.39 0.25 2.25
N ALA A 94 4.41 0.45 3.12
CA ALA A 94 3.01 0.58 2.77
C ALA A 94 2.33 1.58 3.68
N ILE A 95 1.35 2.29 3.12
CA ILE A 95 0.38 3.10 3.83
C ILE A 95 -1.02 2.67 3.37
N THR A 96 -1.92 2.54 4.34
CA THR A 96 -3.32 2.22 4.10
C THR A 96 -4.18 3.26 4.81
N PHE A 97 -5.10 3.87 4.08
CA PHE A 97 -6.14 4.74 4.62
C PHE A 97 -7.50 4.10 4.41
N ALA A 98 -8.17 3.72 5.49
CA ALA A 98 -9.53 3.17 5.47
C ALA A 98 -10.56 4.27 5.72
N PHE A 99 -11.65 4.26 4.96
CA PHE A 99 -12.74 5.23 5.04
C PHE A 99 -14.05 4.60 4.54
N LYS A 100 -15.17 5.33 4.65
CA LYS A 100 -16.43 4.94 4.03
C LYS A 100 -16.58 5.56 2.65
N ASN A 101 -16.92 4.76 1.64
CA ASN A 101 -17.23 5.26 0.29
C ASN A 101 -18.61 5.95 0.24
N GLY A 102 -19.03 6.39 -0.95
CA GLY A 102 -20.35 7.03 -1.16
C GLY A 102 -21.56 6.12 -0.91
N ALA A 103 -21.38 4.80 -0.87
CA ALA A 103 -22.41 3.82 -0.50
C ALA A 103 -22.41 3.50 1.00
N GLY A 104 -21.46 4.03 1.77
CA GLY A 104 -21.31 3.75 3.20
C GLY A 104 -20.47 2.52 3.53
N ASP A 105 -19.93 1.82 2.52
CA ASP A 105 -19.07 0.65 2.70
C ASP A 105 -17.66 1.04 3.14
N PHE A 106 -17.05 0.20 3.96
CA PHE A 106 -15.63 0.34 4.28
C PHE A 106 -14.76 -0.03 3.09
N VAL A 107 -13.88 0.89 2.72
CA VAL A 107 -12.88 0.73 1.66
C VAL A 107 -11.52 1.18 2.17
N THR A 108 -10.45 0.70 1.54
CA THR A 108 -9.09 1.17 1.77
C THR A 108 -8.52 1.79 0.51
N TRP A 109 -7.89 2.95 0.63
CA TRP A 109 -6.88 3.42 -0.31
C TRP A 109 -5.51 2.97 0.19
N ASN A 110 -4.69 2.45 -0.71
CA ASN A 110 -3.42 1.83 -0.37
C ASN A 110 -2.33 2.36 -1.29
N LEU A 111 -1.14 2.57 -0.75
CA LEU A 111 0.08 2.79 -1.52
C LEU A 111 1.18 1.96 -0.89
N TYR A 112 1.85 1.13 -1.69
CA TYR A 112 3.03 0.38 -1.25
C TYR A 112 4.13 0.47 -2.29
N GLY A 113 5.38 0.36 -1.86
CA GLY A 113 6.54 0.57 -2.71
C GLY A 113 7.84 0.14 -2.06
N ALA A 114 8.90 0.10 -2.87
CA ALA A 114 10.24 -0.24 -2.41
C ALA A 114 10.73 0.77 -1.35
N LYS A 115 11.45 0.25 -0.35
CA LYS A 115 12.04 0.98 0.77
C LYS A 115 13.54 0.71 0.83
N GLY A 116 14.32 1.76 1.13
CA GLY A 116 15.77 1.73 1.18
C GLY A 116 16.46 1.76 -0.19
N VAL A 117 15.73 2.01 -1.28
CA VAL A 117 16.28 2.12 -2.64
C VAL A 117 16.48 3.58 -3.02
N LYS A 118 17.41 3.85 -3.95
CA LYS A 118 17.77 5.22 -4.37
C LYS A 118 16.56 6.05 -4.83
N ASP A 119 15.67 5.42 -5.58
CA ASP A 119 14.50 6.06 -6.17
C ASP A 119 13.25 5.93 -5.30
N GLU A 120 13.39 5.53 -4.03
CA GLU A 120 12.26 5.35 -3.10
C GLU A 120 11.35 6.59 -3.11
N VAL A 121 10.03 6.37 -3.21
CA VAL A 121 9.04 7.45 -3.18
C VAL A 121 9.14 8.18 -1.84
N PRO A 122 9.47 9.48 -1.79
CA PRO A 122 9.64 10.18 -0.51
C PRO A 122 8.36 10.20 0.31
N GLU A 123 8.48 10.15 1.65
CA GLU A 123 7.33 10.17 2.55
C GLU A 123 6.43 11.39 2.32
N ALA A 124 7.03 12.57 2.09
CA ALA A 124 6.28 13.79 1.76
C ALA A 124 5.40 13.63 0.49
N THR A 125 5.89 12.90 -0.51
CA THR A 125 5.13 12.60 -1.74
C THR A 125 3.98 11.63 -1.43
N VAL A 126 4.23 10.59 -0.62
CA VAL A 126 3.19 9.65 -0.18
C VAL A 126 2.06 10.38 0.55
N GLN A 127 2.40 11.25 1.51
CA GLN A 127 1.45 12.05 2.27
C GLN A 127 0.67 13.04 1.38
N LYS A 128 1.35 13.67 0.40
CA LYS A 128 0.69 14.54 -0.59
C LYS A 128 -0.34 13.76 -1.40
N ILE A 129 -0.01 12.56 -1.88
CA ILE A 129 -0.96 11.71 -2.62
C ILE A 129 -2.14 11.33 -1.71
N LEU A 130 -1.88 10.84 -0.49
CA LEU A 130 -2.92 10.51 0.48
C LEU A 130 -3.90 11.67 0.73
N SER A 131 -3.40 12.90 0.86
CA SER A 131 -4.25 14.08 1.09
C SER A 131 -5.28 14.33 -0.03
N THR A 132 -5.03 13.83 -1.24
CA THR A 132 -5.90 14.05 -2.41
C THR A 132 -7.02 13.03 -2.55
N VAL A 133 -7.05 11.98 -1.72
CA VAL A 133 -8.10 10.96 -1.73
C VAL A 133 -9.46 11.64 -1.54
N ARG A 134 -10.41 11.33 -2.43
CA ARG A 134 -11.75 11.91 -2.50
C ARG A 134 -12.76 10.89 -3.03
N LEU A 135 -14.04 11.13 -2.79
CA LEU A 135 -15.11 10.35 -3.39
C LEU A 135 -15.34 10.80 -4.84
N THR A 136 -15.82 9.87 -5.67
CA THR A 136 -16.43 10.19 -6.96
C THR A 136 -17.77 10.90 -6.75
N GLU A 137 -18.25 11.60 -7.77
CA GLU A 137 -19.55 12.29 -7.71
C GLU A 137 -20.70 11.30 -7.55
N GLU A 138 -20.62 10.18 -8.26
CA GLU A 138 -21.59 9.10 -8.18
C GLU A 138 -21.09 8.00 -7.22
N PRO A 139 -22.00 7.41 -6.41
CA PRO A 139 -21.66 6.25 -5.61
C PRO A 139 -21.33 5.04 -6.51
N PRO A 140 -20.54 4.08 -6.02
CA PRO A 140 -20.22 2.88 -6.79
C PRO A 140 -21.50 2.10 -7.13
N THR A 141 -21.61 1.63 -8.37
CA THR A 141 -22.63 0.68 -8.79
C THR A 141 -22.25 -0.73 -8.31
N GLU A 142 -23.23 -1.55 -7.94
CA GLU A 142 -22.98 -2.94 -7.54
C GLU A 142 -22.13 -3.68 -8.60
N SER A 143 -21.15 -4.47 -8.13
CA SER A 143 -20.21 -5.24 -8.95
C SER A 143 -20.59 -6.71 -9.00
#